data_AF-A0AAN8KH39-F1
#
_entry.id   AF-A0AAN8KH39-F1
#
_cell.length_a   1.000
_cell.length_b   1.000
_cell.length_c   1.000
_cell.angle_alpha   90.00
_cell.angle_beta   90.00
_cell.angle_gamma   90.00
#
_symmetry.space_group_name_H-M   'P 1'
#
loop_
_entity.id
_entity.type
_entity.pdbx_description
1 polymer ?
#
loop_
_entity_poly.entity_id
_entity_poly.type
_entity_poly.pdbx_seq_one_letter_code
_entity_poly.pdbx_strand_id
1 'polypeptide(L)'
;MSKLSVLSVLIVALAYVIADRAPTWDFCDCELLEWSQWSSCTKQCYGRHHRDRKVRLTDKEGCTEYTHCVTDDEGSEWQDCNTFCYNGGTFLFSFIGCICVAGKHGRCCDKTVTCATPSTPDNGRRYYSSLNYGSTVRYSCNHDYRMTSGSSRRKCKDNGGWSGTMPRCRYVNTCSSNPCKNGGRCINGVESYTCQCQPGWSGINCENDIQPPVMTGCSDDQLIYTRHTTHNVTWSIPQFSDPFNKEIRMVTNYPEGFVVAPWGDHVVQYVATKPFNGLQTECKFTVKIRPHPCPELNIPINGARVCNEWKIEYAQVCLVYCYKEFILQLGSYKAQQWYICGASGNWLPPGPLPNCTMPNIKIISEKDSPDYQYNSCHNDAIKKSYIKRLKASHQNKLCTKHPDECKADNVSVDC
;
A
#
# COMPACT_ATOMS: atom_id res chain seq x y z
N MET A 1 105.03 -45.96 -44.29
CA MET A 1 105.26 -45.65 -45.71
C MET A 1 103.90 -45.68 -46.40
N SER A 2 103.70 -44.68 -47.27
CA SER A 2 102.73 -44.59 -48.37
C SER A 2 101.23 -44.74 -48.10
N LYS A 3 100.34 -43.91 -48.67
CA LYS A 3 100.38 -42.58 -49.29
C LYS A 3 98.98 -42.42 -49.92
N LEU A 4 98.51 -41.17 -49.94
CA LEU A 4 97.58 -40.59 -50.91
C LEU A 4 96.09 -41.00 -50.84
N SER A 5 95.11 -40.15 -51.14
CA SER A 5 94.97 -38.69 -51.18
C SER A 5 93.64 -38.39 -51.91
N VAL A 6 92.86 -37.48 -51.34
CA VAL A 6 92.30 -36.30 -52.02
C VAL A 6 91.06 -36.49 -52.93
N LEU A 7 89.95 -35.97 -52.37
CA LEU A 7 88.96 -35.01 -52.92
C LEU A 7 88.34 -35.30 -54.32
N SER A 8 87.04 -35.09 -54.55
CA SER A 8 86.34 -33.79 -54.40
C SER A 8 84.80 -34.00 -54.59
N VAL A 9 83.89 -33.47 -53.73
CA VAL A 9 83.06 -32.24 -53.95
C VAL A 9 81.76 -32.55 -54.74
N LEU A 10 80.48 -32.28 -54.35
CA LEU A 10 79.84 -31.29 -53.46
C LEU A 10 78.30 -31.59 -53.28
N ILE A 11 77.75 -31.32 -52.06
CA ILE A 11 76.39 -30.86 -51.62
C ILE A 11 75.15 -31.74 -52.02
N VAL A 12 74.23 -32.23 -51.15
CA VAL A 12 73.26 -31.54 -50.27
C VAL A 12 72.59 -32.52 -49.25
N ALA A 13 72.58 -32.11 -47.96
CA ALA A 13 71.59 -32.29 -46.87
C ALA A 13 71.27 -33.62 -46.14
N LEU A 14 71.35 -33.49 -44.79
CA LEU A 14 70.44 -33.96 -43.72
C LEU A 14 70.54 -35.38 -43.09
N ALA A 15 71.09 -35.39 -41.87
CA ALA A 15 70.58 -35.91 -40.59
C ALA A 15 70.25 -37.42 -40.35
N TYR A 16 71.02 -38.02 -39.43
CA TYR A 16 70.66 -38.90 -38.30
C TYR A 16 69.57 -39.98 -38.45
N VAL A 17 69.96 -41.28 -38.35
CA VAL A 17 69.20 -42.32 -37.60
C VAL A 17 70.19 -43.35 -37.04
N ILE A 18 70.12 -43.58 -35.71
CA ILE A 18 70.65 -44.74 -34.99
C ILE A 18 69.47 -45.72 -34.80
N ALA A 19 69.62 -46.96 -35.26
CA ALA A 19 68.80 -48.14 -34.95
C ALA A 19 69.66 -49.36 -35.32
N ASP A 20 69.72 -50.51 -34.65
CA ASP A 20 69.02 -51.03 -33.48
C ASP A 20 69.89 -52.16 -32.90
N ARG A 21 70.04 -52.23 -31.58
CA ARG A 21 70.42 -53.45 -30.86
C ARG A 21 69.22 -53.84 -30.00
N ALA A 22 68.50 -54.87 -30.45
CA ALA A 22 67.45 -55.51 -29.69
C ALA A 22 68.01 -56.18 -28.40
N PRO A 23 67.28 -56.13 -27.28
CA PRO A 23 67.38 -57.14 -26.24
C PRO A 23 66.20 -58.12 -26.32
N THR A 24 66.58 -59.39 -26.36
CA THR A 24 65.80 -60.64 -26.40
C THR A 24 64.69 -60.77 -25.34
N TRP A 25 63.44 -61.01 -25.76
CA TRP A 25 62.34 -61.52 -24.91
C TRP A 25 61.42 -62.43 -25.73
N ASP A 26 61.84 -63.67 -25.97
CA ASP A 26 60.97 -64.80 -26.31
C ASP A 26 61.00 -65.79 -25.15
N PHE A 27 59.85 -66.35 -24.74
CA PHE A 27 59.63 -67.71 -24.20
C PHE A 27 58.31 -67.81 -23.42
N CYS A 28 57.18 -67.97 -24.12
CA CYS A 28 56.04 -68.78 -23.66
C CYS A 28 55.42 -69.44 -24.92
N ASP A 29 55.65 -70.74 -25.12
CA ASP A 29 54.98 -71.52 -26.18
C ASP A 29 53.50 -71.72 -25.80
N CYS A 30 52.59 -71.02 -26.47
CA CYS A 30 51.15 -71.33 -26.40
C CYS A 30 50.59 -71.46 -27.83
N GLU A 31 50.02 -72.63 -28.15
CA GLU A 31 49.30 -72.87 -29.41
C GLU A 31 47.90 -72.22 -29.40
N LEU A 32 47.55 -71.59 -30.51
CA LEU A 32 46.24 -70.98 -30.77
C LEU A 32 45.22 -72.05 -31.19
N LEU A 33 44.22 -72.32 -30.34
CA LEU A 33 43.07 -73.16 -30.67
C LEU A 33 41.82 -72.28 -30.86
N GLU A 34 41.58 -71.86 -32.10
CA GLU A 34 40.37 -71.20 -32.64
C GLU A 34 39.77 -69.96 -31.92
N TRP A 35 39.20 -69.05 -32.72
CA TRP A 35 38.86 -67.66 -32.40
C TRP A 35 37.73 -67.41 -31.36
N SER A 36 37.39 -68.39 -30.52
CA SER A 36 36.34 -68.20 -29.51
C SER A 36 36.54 -68.87 -28.15
N GLN A 37 37.68 -69.56 -27.88
CA GLN A 37 37.94 -70.15 -26.56
C GLN A 37 39.43 -70.01 -26.14
N TRP A 38 39.67 -69.59 -24.89
CA TRP A 38 41.03 -69.33 -24.35
C TRP A 38 41.79 -70.64 -24.08
N SER A 39 43.04 -70.74 -24.50
CA SER A 39 43.90 -71.90 -24.21
C SER A 39 44.49 -71.86 -22.78
N SER A 40 44.58 -73.02 -22.13
CA SER A 40 45.26 -73.16 -20.85
C SER A 40 46.77 -73.34 -21.08
N CYS A 41 47.59 -72.32 -20.84
CA CYS A 41 49.04 -72.48 -20.88
C CYS A 41 49.53 -73.28 -19.65
N THR A 42 50.22 -74.39 -19.87
CA THR A 42 50.77 -75.25 -18.80
C THR A 42 52.09 -74.69 -18.25
N LYS A 43 52.02 -74.14 -17.03
CA LYS A 43 53.07 -73.88 -16.01
C LYS A 43 54.36 -73.12 -16.38
N GLN A 44 54.58 -72.07 -15.57
CA GLN A 44 55.83 -71.34 -15.29
C GLN A 44 56.41 -70.41 -16.39
N CYS A 45 55.70 -69.32 -16.69
CA CYS A 45 56.35 -68.11 -17.21
C CYS A 45 56.88 -67.28 -16.02
N TYR A 46 58.19 -67.02 -15.96
CA TYR A 46 58.82 -66.24 -14.88
C TYR A 46 58.56 -64.73 -15.09
N GLY A 47 57.38 -64.28 -14.68
CA GLY A 47 56.99 -62.86 -14.65
C GLY A 47 55.76 -62.69 -13.76
N ARG A 48 55.66 -61.58 -13.03
CA ARG A 48 54.57 -61.36 -12.06
C ARG A 48 53.20 -61.46 -12.76
N HIS A 49 52.39 -62.36 -12.25
CA HIS A 49 50.96 -62.57 -12.50
C HIS A 49 50.22 -61.45 -13.25
N HIS A 50 49.97 -61.66 -14.54
CA HIS A 50 48.86 -61.05 -15.28
C HIS A 50 47.84 -62.15 -15.61
N ARG A 51 47.11 -62.63 -14.60
CA ARG A 51 45.81 -63.27 -14.83
C ARG A 51 44.77 -62.17 -14.59
N ASP A 52 43.82 -62.06 -15.51
CA ASP A 52 42.65 -61.15 -15.49
C ASP A 52 42.75 -59.83 -16.27
N ARG A 53 43.26 -59.81 -17.52
CA ARG A 53 42.92 -58.74 -18.48
C ARG A 53 41.97 -59.24 -19.56
N LYS A 54 40.77 -58.64 -19.65
CA LYS A 54 39.84 -58.80 -20.78
C LYS A 54 40.24 -57.79 -21.85
N VAL A 55 40.75 -58.25 -22.99
CA VAL A 55 41.08 -57.37 -24.13
C VAL A 55 39.87 -57.32 -25.07
N ARG A 56 39.45 -56.13 -25.49
CA ARG A 56 38.45 -55.93 -26.54
C ARG A 56 39.17 -55.44 -27.79
N LEU A 57 39.18 -56.25 -28.85
CA LEU A 57 39.77 -55.89 -30.13
C LEU A 57 38.77 -55.02 -30.92
N THR A 58 39.21 -53.87 -31.40
CA THR A 58 38.46 -53.04 -32.37
C THR A 58 39.23 -52.98 -33.67
N ASP A 59 38.55 -53.35 -34.76
CA ASP A 59 39.11 -53.39 -36.10
C ASP A 59 39.41 -51.98 -36.63
N LYS A 60 40.53 -51.81 -37.31
CA LYS A 60 40.95 -50.55 -37.94
C LYS A 60 41.02 -50.81 -39.44
N GLU A 61 40.05 -50.30 -40.20
CA GLU A 61 39.94 -50.56 -41.63
C GLU A 61 41.21 -50.14 -42.39
N GLY A 62 41.81 -51.08 -43.14
CA GLY A 62 42.91 -50.83 -44.08
C GLY A 62 44.29 -51.38 -43.68
N CYS A 63 44.41 -52.22 -42.65
CA CYS A 63 45.68 -52.77 -42.21
C CYS A 63 45.92 -54.22 -42.72
N THR A 64 47.14 -54.52 -43.20
CA THR A 64 47.49 -55.80 -43.85
C THR A 64 48.48 -56.68 -43.07
N GLU A 65 49.01 -56.20 -41.94
CA GLU A 65 49.94 -56.95 -41.06
C GLU A 65 49.48 -56.93 -39.59
N TYR A 66 49.61 -58.07 -38.91
CA TYR A 66 49.13 -58.30 -37.53
C TYR A 66 49.66 -57.27 -36.52
N THR A 67 50.94 -56.89 -36.64
CA THR A 67 51.60 -55.88 -35.79
C THR A 67 51.04 -54.46 -35.96
N HIS A 68 50.33 -54.19 -37.07
CA HIS A 68 49.67 -52.90 -37.33
C HIS A 68 48.19 -52.90 -36.93
N CYS A 69 47.55 -54.07 -36.83
CA CYS A 69 46.14 -54.22 -36.42
C CYS A 69 45.97 -54.43 -34.92
N VAL A 70 46.99 -54.92 -34.23
CA VAL A 70 46.94 -55.27 -32.80
C VAL A 70 47.72 -54.24 -32.01
N THR A 71 47.01 -53.37 -31.32
CA THR A 71 47.60 -52.66 -30.17
C THR A 71 47.47 -53.58 -28.97
N ASP A 72 48.60 -54.01 -28.39
CA ASP A 72 48.61 -54.25 -26.96
C ASP A 72 48.20 -52.94 -26.31
N ASP A 73 47.02 -52.86 -25.68
CA ASP A 73 46.94 -52.39 -24.29
C ASP A 73 45.54 -52.09 -23.72
N GLU A 74 45.28 -52.64 -22.53
CA GLU A 74 44.74 -51.86 -21.40
C GLU A 74 45.88 -51.34 -20.48
N GLY A 75 47.10 -51.18 -21.00
CA GLY A 75 48.26 -50.53 -20.38
C GLY A 75 48.68 -49.20 -21.02
N SER A 76 47.96 -48.68 -22.01
CA SER A 76 48.25 -47.41 -22.67
C SER A 76 47.68 -46.21 -21.90
N GLU A 77 46.91 -46.46 -20.82
CA GLU A 77 46.72 -45.43 -19.79
C GLU A 77 47.98 -45.20 -18.91
N TRP A 78 49.07 -45.97 -19.11
CA TRP A 78 50.28 -45.86 -18.29
C TRP A 78 51.58 -45.50 -19.03
N GLN A 79 51.55 -45.12 -20.31
CA GLN A 79 52.71 -44.53 -20.99
C GLN A 79 52.50 -43.10 -21.59
N ASP A 80 51.27 -42.59 -21.71
CA ASP A 80 50.99 -41.33 -22.43
C ASP A 80 51.03 -40.06 -21.57
N CYS A 81 52.08 -39.92 -20.78
CA CYS A 81 52.35 -38.68 -20.04
C CYS A 81 53.81 -38.22 -20.06
N ASN A 82 54.67 -39.02 -20.69
CA ASN A 82 56.09 -38.78 -20.73
C ASN A 82 56.48 -37.90 -21.94
N THR A 83 55.51 -37.31 -22.65
CA THR A 83 55.78 -36.49 -23.86
C THR A 83 54.71 -35.42 -24.15
N PHE A 84 53.47 -35.55 -23.67
CA PHE A 84 52.38 -34.59 -23.93
C PHE A 84 51.56 -34.29 -22.66
N CYS A 85 51.25 -33.01 -22.43
CA CYS A 85 50.46 -32.56 -21.29
C CYS A 85 49.14 -31.94 -21.77
N TYR A 86 48.02 -32.36 -21.20
CA TYR A 86 46.70 -31.85 -21.58
C TYR A 86 46.42 -30.47 -20.96
N ASN A 87 45.41 -29.77 -21.50
CA ASN A 87 44.88 -28.51 -20.97
C ASN A 87 45.94 -27.39 -20.77
N GLY A 88 46.98 -27.36 -21.61
CA GLY A 88 48.03 -26.35 -21.55
C GLY A 88 49.08 -26.58 -20.45
N GLY A 89 49.20 -27.81 -19.92
CA GLY A 89 50.32 -28.18 -19.05
C GLY A 89 51.67 -28.16 -19.78
N THR A 90 52.75 -28.01 -19.02
CA THR A 90 54.12 -27.97 -19.55
C THR A 90 54.86 -29.25 -19.20
N PHE A 91 55.45 -29.92 -20.20
CA PHE A 91 56.26 -31.12 -19.99
C PHE A 91 57.67 -30.75 -19.52
N LEU A 92 58.19 -31.44 -18.50
CA LEU A 92 59.57 -31.27 -18.06
C LEU A 92 60.38 -32.55 -18.26
N PHE A 93 61.53 -32.41 -18.92
CA PHE A 93 62.45 -33.53 -19.16
C PHE A 93 63.28 -33.92 -17.92
N SER A 94 63.50 -32.98 -16.99
CA SER A 94 64.31 -33.19 -15.77
C SER A 94 63.62 -34.06 -14.71
N PHE A 95 62.29 -34.11 -14.74
CA PHE A 95 61.44 -34.97 -13.93
C PHE A 95 60.32 -35.42 -14.86
N ILE A 96 60.40 -36.64 -15.39
CA ILE A 96 59.49 -37.15 -16.43
C ILE A 96 58.03 -37.01 -15.97
N GLY A 97 57.35 -35.95 -16.40
CA GLY A 97 55.99 -35.60 -15.97
C GLY A 97 55.55 -34.18 -16.35
N CYS A 98 54.27 -33.89 -16.12
CA CYS A 98 53.64 -32.62 -16.48
C CYS A 98 53.50 -31.67 -15.28
N ILE A 99 53.83 -30.39 -15.50
CA ILE A 99 53.41 -29.29 -14.62
C ILE A 99 52.07 -28.77 -15.13
N CYS A 100 51.04 -28.87 -14.29
CA CYS A 100 49.70 -28.43 -14.64
C CYS A 100 49.49 -26.93 -14.39
N VAL A 101 48.70 -26.31 -15.26
CA VAL A 101 48.16 -24.96 -15.02
C VAL A 101 47.15 -24.96 -13.88
N ALA A 102 46.91 -23.79 -13.29
CA ALA A 102 46.03 -23.67 -12.12
C ALA A 102 44.62 -24.22 -12.39
N GLY A 103 44.13 -25.08 -11.50
CA GLY A 103 42.84 -25.74 -11.62
C GLY A 103 42.82 -27.07 -12.37
N LYS A 104 43.98 -27.53 -12.86
CA LYS A 104 44.17 -28.87 -13.42
C LYS A 104 45.10 -29.69 -12.54
N HIS A 105 44.87 -31.01 -12.49
CA HIS A 105 45.69 -31.96 -11.75
C HIS A 105 45.69 -33.34 -12.42
N GLY A 106 46.39 -34.29 -11.81
CA GLY A 106 46.62 -35.62 -12.39
C GLY A 106 47.99 -35.70 -13.05
N ARG A 107 48.43 -36.91 -13.39
CA ARG A 107 49.75 -37.11 -14.02
C ARG A 107 49.85 -36.34 -15.33
N CYS A 108 48.73 -36.20 -16.06
CA CYS A 108 48.65 -35.59 -17.40
C CYS A 108 47.86 -34.30 -17.48
N CYS A 109 47.49 -33.71 -16.34
CA CYS A 109 46.66 -32.49 -16.30
C CYS A 109 45.28 -32.67 -16.97
N ASP A 110 44.80 -33.90 -17.03
CA ASP A 110 43.52 -34.35 -17.58
C ASP A 110 42.36 -34.10 -16.62
N LYS A 111 42.64 -34.07 -15.31
CA LYS A 111 41.62 -33.91 -14.26
C LYS A 111 41.46 -32.45 -13.87
N THR A 112 40.22 -32.04 -13.62
CA THR A 112 39.89 -30.72 -13.07
C THR A 112 39.85 -30.75 -11.56
N VAL A 113 40.52 -29.79 -10.92
CA VAL A 113 40.46 -29.63 -9.48
C VAL A 113 39.02 -29.34 -9.08
N THR A 114 38.50 -30.17 -8.19
CA THR A 114 37.14 -30.05 -7.66
C THR A 114 37.22 -29.92 -6.14
N CYS A 115 36.62 -28.88 -5.59
CA CYS A 115 36.63 -28.67 -4.16
C CYS A 115 35.63 -29.58 -3.45
N ALA A 116 35.95 -29.91 -2.20
CA ALA A 116 35.03 -30.66 -1.33
C ALA A 116 33.68 -29.92 -1.20
N THR A 117 32.59 -30.70 -1.08
CA THR A 117 31.24 -30.15 -0.90
C THR A 117 31.21 -29.22 0.32
N PRO A 118 30.87 -27.93 0.13
CA PRO A 118 30.85 -26.98 1.22
C PRO A 118 29.76 -27.34 2.23
N SER A 119 30.10 -27.33 3.52
CA SER A 119 29.12 -27.49 4.60
C SER A 119 28.15 -26.31 4.65
N THR A 120 26.97 -26.50 5.24
CA THR A 120 26.06 -25.39 5.54
C THR A 120 26.39 -24.87 6.94
N PRO A 121 26.53 -23.56 7.15
CA PRO A 121 26.66 -23.00 8.50
C PRO A 121 25.37 -23.18 9.30
N ASP A 122 25.48 -23.41 10.61
CA ASP A 122 24.32 -23.43 11.50
C ASP A 122 23.53 -22.12 11.37
N ASN A 123 22.21 -22.22 11.26
CA ASN A 123 21.32 -21.08 11.02
C ASN A 123 21.72 -20.24 9.79
N GLY A 124 22.19 -20.89 8.71
CA GLY A 124 22.42 -20.26 7.43
C GLY A 124 22.14 -21.16 6.24
N ARG A 125 22.40 -20.64 5.05
CA ARG A 125 22.13 -21.24 3.74
C ARG A 125 23.37 -21.12 2.87
N ARG A 126 23.55 -22.09 1.98
CA ARG A 126 24.65 -22.14 1.00
C ARG A 126 24.08 -22.18 -0.42
N TYR A 127 24.72 -21.49 -1.35
CA TYR A 127 24.33 -21.46 -2.76
C TYR A 127 25.57 -21.63 -3.65
N TYR A 128 25.57 -22.62 -4.53
CA TYR A 128 26.59 -22.85 -5.54
C TYR A 128 25.98 -23.62 -6.72
N SER A 129 26.60 -23.49 -7.90
CA SER A 129 26.21 -24.21 -9.13
C SER A 129 27.25 -25.25 -9.56
N SER A 130 28.51 -25.10 -9.14
CA SER A 130 29.62 -26.00 -9.46
C SER A 130 30.64 -26.04 -8.31
N LEU A 131 31.45 -27.09 -8.28
CA LEU A 131 32.55 -27.30 -7.33
C LEU A 131 33.93 -27.23 -8.00
N ASN A 132 33.99 -26.95 -9.30
CA ASN A 132 35.23 -26.89 -10.05
C ASN A 132 36.07 -25.68 -9.64
N TYR A 133 37.38 -25.76 -9.85
CA TYR A 133 38.32 -24.66 -9.66
C TYR A 133 37.80 -23.32 -10.17
N GLY A 134 37.97 -22.26 -9.38
CA GLY A 134 37.48 -20.91 -9.69
C GLY A 134 36.00 -20.67 -9.35
N SER A 135 35.20 -21.72 -9.15
CA SER A 135 33.79 -21.59 -8.74
C SER A 135 33.66 -20.89 -7.39
N THR A 136 32.57 -20.16 -7.19
CA THR A 136 32.29 -19.42 -5.95
C THR A 136 31.06 -19.98 -5.26
N VAL A 137 31.17 -20.32 -3.98
CA VAL A 137 30.03 -20.58 -3.10
C VAL A 137 29.67 -19.30 -2.35
N ARG A 138 28.37 -19.01 -2.27
CA ARG A 138 27.80 -17.87 -1.53
C ARG A 138 27.07 -18.39 -0.30
N TYR A 139 27.17 -17.67 0.81
CA TYR A 139 26.46 -17.99 2.04
C TYR A 139 25.57 -16.82 2.47
N SER A 140 24.43 -17.16 3.07
CA SER A 140 23.57 -16.21 3.77
C SER A 140 23.19 -16.78 5.13
N CYS A 141 23.00 -15.94 6.14
CA CYS A 141 22.40 -16.40 7.39
C CYS A 141 20.86 -16.49 7.24
N ASN A 142 20.22 -17.28 8.09
CA ASN A 142 18.77 -17.34 8.20
C ASN A 142 18.22 -16.02 8.80
N HIS A 143 16.91 -15.84 8.73
CA HIS A 143 16.22 -14.71 9.35
C HIS A 143 16.59 -14.60 10.83
N ASP A 144 16.87 -13.38 11.32
CA ASP A 144 17.38 -13.05 12.67
C ASP A 144 18.83 -13.41 12.99
N TYR A 145 19.59 -13.95 12.05
CA TYR A 145 21.00 -14.27 12.24
C TYR A 145 21.89 -13.38 11.39
N ARG A 146 23.03 -12.96 11.96
CA ARG A 146 24.05 -12.17 11.28
C ARG A 146 25.38 -12.91 11.24
N MET A 147 26.11 -12.73 10.13
CA MET A 147 27.45 -13.29 9.97
C MET A 147 28.44 -12.51 10.86
N THR A 148 28.91 -13.14 11.92
CA THR A 148 29.83 -12.52 12.90
C THR A 148 31.30 -12.79 12.60
N SER A 149 31.58 -13.86 11.86
CA SER A 149 32.93 -14.21 11.41
C SER A 149 32.86 -15.08 10.17
N GLY A 150 33.96 -15.14 9.42
CA GLY A 150 34.08 -15.92 8.20
C GLY A 150 33.74 -15.16 6.92
N SER A 151 33.76 -15.86 5.79
CA SER A 151 33.61 -15.27 4.46
C SER A 151 32.24 -15.56 3.86
N SER A 152 31.52 -14.51 3.45
CA SER A 152 30.21 -14.64 2.76
C SER A 152 30.31 -15.23 1.35
N ARG A 153 31.52 -15.18 0.75
CA ARG A 153 31.86 -15.80 -0.53
C ARG A 153 33.19 -16.51 -0.40
N ARG A 154 33.25 -17.76 -0.88
CA ARG A 154 34.48 -18.56 -0.89
C ARG A 154 34.72 -19.09 -2.30
N LYS A 155 35.96 -19.04 -2.78
CA LYS A 155 36.36 -19.50 -4.12
C LYS A 155 37.10 -20.83 -4.02
N CYS A 156 36.86 -21.72 -4.97
CA CYS A 156 37.57 -23.00 -5.05
C CYS A 156 39.00 -22.76 -5.55
N LYS A 157 40.00 -23.16 -4.75
CA LYS A 157 41.42 -23.01 -5.05
C LYS A 157 41.97 -24.23 -5.78
N ASP A 158 43.16 -24.08 -6.33
CA ASP A 158 43.92 -25.11 -7.07
C ASP A 158 44.30 -26.31 -6.20
N ASN A 159 44.41 -26.12 -4.88
CA ASN A 159 44.66 -27.18 -3.92
C ASN A 159 43.39 -27.99 -3.52
N GLY A 160 42.25 -27.79 -4.19
CA GLY A 160 40.98 -28.46 -3.86
C GLY A 160 40.31 -27.95 -2.57
N GLY A 161 40.85 -26.90 -1.96
CA GLY A 161 40.31 -26.24 -0.78
C GLY A 161 39.57 -24.96 -1.11
N TRP A 162 38.65 -24.55 -0.23
CA TRP A 162 37.97 -23.26 -0.33
C TRP A 162 38.81 -22.13 0.24
N SER A 163 38.83 -20.98 -0.44
CA SER A 163 39.41 -19.75 0.10
C SER A 163 38.60 -19.23 1.31
N GLY A 164 39.24 -18.40 2.13
CA GLY A 164 38.61 -17.80 3.31
C GLY A 164 38.19 -18.83 4.36
N THR A 165 37.43 -18.36 5.35
CA THR A 165 36.99 -19.15 6.49
C THR A 165 35.48 -19.39 6.46
N MET A 166 35.06 -20.50 7.05
CA MET A 166 33.63 -20.87 7.11
C MET A 166 32.84 -19.81 7.89
N PRO A 167 31.73 -19.28 7.36
CA PRO A 167 30.93 -18.28 8.05
C PRO A 167 30.25 -18.84 9.31
N ARG A 168 30.15 -18.00 10.35
CA ARG A 168 29.40 -18.28 11.58
C ARG A 168 28.27 -17.27 11.76
N CYS A 169 27.04 -17.78 11.72
CA CYS A 169 25.82 -17.01 11.93
C CYS A 169 25.46 -17.00 13.41
N ARG A 170 25.37 -15.82 14.03
CA ARG A 170 24.88 -15.65 15.41
C ARG A 170 23.57 -14.89 15.40
N TYR A 171 22.70 -15.25 16.35
CA TYR A 171 21.42 -14.57 16.55
C TYR A 171 21.65 -13.11 16.93
N VAL A 172 20.86 -12.21 16.33
CA VAL A 172 20.84 -10.79 16.68
C VAL A 172 19.45 -10.45 17.19
N ASN A 173 19.40 -9.86 18.38
CA ASN A 173 18.16 -9.36 18.97
C ASN A 173 18.14 -7.83 18.89
N THR A 174 17.56 -7.26 17.83
CA THR A 174 17.38 -5.81 17.68
C THR A 174 16.31 -5.25 18.64
N CYS A 175 15.49 -6.12 19.23
CA CYS A 175 14.48 -5.76 20.23
C CYS A 175 15.02 -5.71 21.67
N SER A 176 16.29 -6.06 21.93
CA SER A 176 16.82 -6.18 23.29
C SER A 176 16.80 -4.87 24.10
N SER A 177 16.81 -3.73 23.42
CA SER A 177 16.73 -2.40 24.03
C SER A 177 15.31 -1.91 24.30
N ASN A 178 14.28 -2.70 23.97
CA ASN A 178 12.87 -2.32 24.03
C ASN A 178 12.60 -0.95 23.34
N PRO A 179 12.87 -0.83 22.02
CA PRO A 179 12.78 0.44 21.32
C PRO A 179 11.34 0.97 21.20
N CYS A 180 10.36 0.06 21.07
CA CYS A 180 8.95 0.41 20.91
C CYS A 180 8.36 1.00 22.19
N LYS A 181 7.71 2.16 22.07
CA LYS A 181 7.05 2.89 23.15
C LYS A 181 5.57 2.55 23.24
N ASN A 182 4.93 3.00 24.31
CA ASN A 182 3.48 3.01 24.49
C ASN A 182 2.80 1.64 24.26
N GLY A 183 3.45 0.56 24.70
CA GLY A 183 2.92 -0.80 24.57
C GLY A 183 3.04 -1.41 23.16
N GLY A 184 3.79 -0.77 22.26
CA GLY A 184 4.10 -1.33 20.93
C GLY A 184 4.89 -2.64 21.03
N ARG A 185 4.54 -3.61 20.18
CA ARG A 185 5.22 -4.91 20.11
C ARG A 185 6.43 -4.80 19.18
N CYS A 186 7.62 -5.11 19.69
CA CYS A 186 8.82 -5.16 18.88
C CYS A 186 8.90 -6.47 18.09
N ILE A 187 9.11 -6.35 16.78
CA ILE A 187 9.37 -7.44 15.86
C ILE A 187 10.85 -7.39 15.48
N ASN A 188 11.56 -8.47 15.80
CA ASN A 188 12.99 -8.59 15.55
C ASN A 188 13.28 -8.62 14.04
N GLY A 189 14.45 -8.11 13.66
CA GLY A 189 14.93 -8.16 12.29
C GLY A 189 16.45 -8.19 12.26
N VAL A 190 17.02 -8.49 11.09
CA VAL A 190 18.47 -8.77 10.94
C VAL A 190 19.33 -7.53 11.16
N GLU A 191 18.88 -6.36 10.69
CA GLU A 191 19.59 -5.07 10.80
C GLU A 191 18.69 -3.93 11.29
N SER A 192 17.40 -4.21 11.46
CA SER A 192 16.40 -3.27 11.95
C SER A 192 15.42 -4.00 12.87
N TYR A 193 14.59 -3.23 13.53
CA TYR A 193 13.39 -3.73 14.21
C TYR A 193 12.18 -3.06 13.56
N THR A 194 11.00 -3.65 13.76
CA THR A 194 9.73 -3.00 13.41
C THR A 194 8.85 -2.97 14.64
N CYS A 195 8.30 -1.80 14.96
CA CYS A 195 7.33 -1.67 16.04
C CYS A 195 5.92 -1.82 15.49
N GLN A 196 5.20 -2.82 15.99
CA GLN A 196 3.76 -2.92 15.78
C GLN A 196 3.07 -2.09 16.86
N CYS A 197 2.58 -0.91 16.49
CA CYS A 197 1.97 0.03 17.41
C CYS A 197 0.58 -0.40 17.86
N GLN A 198 0.25 -0.07 19.11
CA GLN A 198 -1.11 -0.18 19.62
C GLN A 198 -2.03 0.85 18.96
N PRO A 199 -3.35 0.62 18.93
CA PRO A 199 -4.30 1.63 18.46
C PRO A 199 -4.08 2.98 19.14
N GLY A 200 -4.09 4.06 18.35
CA GLY A 200 -3.85 5.41 18.83
C GLY A 200 -2.38 5.86 18.85
N TRP A 201 -1.44 5.01 18.42
CA TRP A 201 -0.02 5.35 18.30
C TRP A 201 0.54 5.12 16.90
N SER A 202 1.52 5.93 16.52
CA SER A 202 2.25 5.82 15.25
C SER A 202 3.71 6.28 15.41
N GLY A 203 4.47 6.27 14.32
CA GLY A 203 5.91 6.55 14.35
C GLY A 203 6.74 5.27 14.32
N ILE A 204 8.06 5.42 14.15
CA ILE A 204 8.98 4.28 14.02
C ILE A 204 9.02 3.48 15.32
N ASN A 205 8.90 4.18 16.45
CA ASN A 205 8.91 3.64 17.80
C ASN A 205 7.56 3.75 18.51
N CYS A 206 6.46 4.01 17.79
CA CYS A 206 5.14 4.25 18.40
C CYS A 206 5.12 5.46 19.36
N GLU A 207 5.95 6.46 19.09
CA GLU A 207 6.12 7.66 19.91
C GLU A 207 5.05 8.74 19.66
N ASN A 208 4.39 8.70 18.51
CA ASN A 208 3.45 9.72 18.10
C ASN A 208 2.02 9.31 18.48
N ASP A 209 1.40 10.07 19.38
CA ASP A 209 -0.03 9.96 19.67
C ASP A 209 -0.84 10.53 18.51
N ILE A 210 -1.78 9.73 18.01
CA ILE A 210 -2.65 10.07 16.87
C ILE A 210 -4.13 10.15 17.26
N GLN A 211 -4.46 10.02 18.55
CA GLN A 211 -5.85 10.15 18.99
C GLN A 211 -6.20 11.64 19.14
N PRO A 212 -7.34 12.10 18.66
CA PRO A 212 -7.82 13.44 18.97
C PRO A 212 -8.32 13.52 20.43
N PRO A 213 -8.55 14.74 20.96
CA PRO A 213 -9.30 14.89 22.22
C PRO A 213 -10.64 14.15 22.18
N VAL A 214 -11.08 13.63 23.32
CA VAL A 214 -12.40 13.00 23.46
C VAL A 214 -13.37 14.01 24.04
N MET A 215 -14.52 14.15 23.39
CA MET A 215 -15.63 14.94 23.86
C MET A 215 -16.59 14.06 24.66
N THR A 216 -16.85 14.41 25.91
CA THR A 216 -17.73 13.64 26.82
C THR A 216 -19.16 14.17 26.85
N GLY A 217 -19.37 15.41 26.43
CA GLY A 217 -20.69 16.01 26.29
C GLY A 217 -20.64 17.29 25.47
N CYS A 218 -21.67 17.49 24.65
CA CYS A 218 -21.91 18.69 23.85
C CYS A 218 -23.38 19.05 24.02
N SER A 219 -23.69 20.36 24.06
CA SER A 219 -25.08 20.81 24.11
C SER A 219 -25.75 20.58 22.75
N ASP A 220 -27.03 20.26 22.76
CA ASP A 220 -27.83 20.15 21.55
C ASP A 220 -28.32 21.52 21.05
N ASP A 221 -28.84 21.55 19.82
CA ASP A 221 -29.53 22.71 19.27
C ASP A 221 -30.71 23.12 20.16
N GLN A 222 -30.83 24.43 20.43
CA GLN A 222 -31.90 24.99 21.25
C GLN A 222 -32.84 25.85 20.41
N LEU A 223 -34.15 25.73 20.64
CA LEU A 223 -35.17 26.61 20.06
C LEU A 223 -35.93 27.32 21.19
N ILE A 224 -35.81 28.64 21.24
CA ILE A 224 -36.33 29.47 22.33
C ILE A 224 -37.30 30.50 21.77
N TYR A 225 -38.47 30.61 22.40
CA TYR A 225 -39.49 31.61 22.08
C TYR A 225 -39.55 32.68 23.16
N THR A 226 -39.43 33.95 22.80
CA THR A 226 -39.44 35.08 23.74
C THR A 226 -40.29 36.24 23.22
N ARG A 227 -40.90 37.01 24.14
CA ARG A 227 -41.60 38.27 23.81
C ARG A 227 -40.66 39.48 23.86
N HIS A 228 -39.49 39.30 24.46
CA HIS A 228 -38.47 40.33 24.58
C HIS A 228 -37.55 40.30 23.36
N THR A 229 -37.02 41.45 22.98
CA THR A 229 -36.08 41.60 21.84
C THR A 229 -34.75 40.90 22.07
N THR A 230 -34.41 40.60 23.33
CA THR A 230 -33.27 39.79 23.74
C THR A 230 -33.69 38.70 24.72
N HIS A 231 -32.90 37.64 24.81
CA HIS A 231 -33.08 36.56 25.76
C HIS A 231 -31.74 36.16 26.37
N ASN A 232 -31.75 35.78 27.66
CA ASN A 232 -30.57 35.24 28.31
C ASN A 232 -30.51 33.73 28.02
N VAL A 233 -29.50 33.30 27.29
CA VAL A 233 -29.30 31.91 26.90
C VAL A 233 -28.14 31.35 27.71
N THR A 234 -28.31 30.14 28.24
CA THR A 234 -27.26 29.40 28.92
C THR A 234 -27.10 28.01 28.30
N TRP A 235 -25.90 27.45 28.37
CA TRP A 235 -25.64 26.07 27.97
C TRP A 235 -24.51 25.48 28.81
N SER A 236 -24.43 24.14 28.81
CA SER A 236 -23.32 23.46 29.46
C SER A 236 -22.07 23.57 28.60
N ILE A 237 -21.00 24.10 29.19
CA ILE A 237 -19.69 24.17 28.53
C ILE A 237 -19.22 22.73 28.26
N PRO A 238 -18.95 22.37 26.99
CA PRO A 238 -18.56 21.02 26.63
C PRO A 238 -17.27 20.61 27.33
N GLN A 239 -17.22 19.35 27.75
CA GLN A 239 -16.08 18.79 28.44
C GLN A 239 -15.25 17.95 27.48
N PHE A 240 -13.97 18.30 27.38
CA PHE A 240 -12.99 17.59 26.58
C PHE A 240 -11.94 16.96 27.49
N SER A 241 -11.50 15.76 27.14
CA SER A 241 -10.46 15.04 27.86
C SER A 241 -9.54 14.36 26.88
N ASP A 242 -8.27 14.26 27.21
CA ASP A 242 -7.35 13.43 26.46
C ASP A 242 -7.31 12.00 27.04
N PRO A 243 -7.40 10.92 26.23
CA PRO A 243 -7.30 9.54 26.71
C PRO A 243 -6.01 9.24 27.49
N PHE A 244 -4.93 9.99 27.24
CA PHE A 244 -3.65 9.87 27.92
C PHE A 244 -3.39 11.01 28.91
N ASN A 245 -4.44 11.77 29.27
CA ASN A 245 -4.42 12.88 30.19
C ASN A 245 -3.38 13.97 29.84
N LYS A 246 -3.13 14.19 28.54
CA LYS A 246 -2.30 15.27 28.02
C LYS A 246 -3.03 16.61 28.03
N GLU A 247 -2.26 17.69 28.07
CA GLU A 247 -2.77 19.05 28.01
C GLU A 247 -3.53 19.30 26.70
N ILE A 248 -4.69 19.94 26.83
CA ILE A 248 -5.55 20.37 25.73
C ILE A 248 -5.81 21.87 25.85
N ARG A 249 -5.84 22.55 24.71
CA ARG A 249 -6.21 23.96 24.61
C ARG A 249 -7.62 24.07 24.06
N MET A 250 -8.51 24.69 24.82
CA MET A 250 -9.87 24.99 24.36
C MET A 250 -9.93 26.43 23.83
N VAL A 251 -10.58 26.60 22.68
CA VAL A 251 -10.96 27.91 22.14
C VAL A 251 -12.45 27.94 21.84
N THR A 252 -13.08 29.10 21.97
CA THR A 252 -14.51 29.28 21.73
C THR A 252 -14.84 30.70 21.29
N ASN A 253 -15.97 30.87 20.60
CA ASN A 253 -16.56 32.17 20.33
C ASN A 253 -17.42 32.72 21.49
N TYR A 254 -17.77 31.90 22.50
CA TYR A 254 -18.54 32.31 23.67
C TYR A 254 -17.97 31.70 24.98
N PRO A 255 -17.12 32.43 25.73
CA PRO A 255 -16.36 31.88 26.86
C PRO A 255 -17.17 31.64 28.13
N GLU A 256 -18.23 32.41 28.37
CA GLU A 256 -18.92 32.41 29.68
C GLU A 256 -19.99 31.32 29.82
N GLY A 257 -20.29 30.56 28.75
CA GLY A 257 -21.38 29.58 28.76
C GLY A 257 -22.78 30.22 28.84
N PHE A 258 -22.85 31.55 28.70
CA PHE A 258 -24.08 32.30 28.57
C PHE A 258 -23.91 33.47 27.62
N VAL A 259 -25.03 33.94 27.06
CA VAL A 259 -25.07 35.16 26.25
C VAL A 259 -26.46 35.79 26.32
N VAL A 260 -26.50 37.11 26.37
CA VAL A 260 -27.74 37.86 26.11
C VAL A 260 -27.80 38.13 24.62
N ALA A 261 -28.64 37.40 23.91
CA ALA A 261 -28.69 37.40 22.45
C ALA A 261 -30.05 37.90 21.93
N PRO A 262 -30.06 38.68 20.84
CA PRO A 262 -31.30 39.07 20.17
C PRO A 262 -31.92 37.90 19.39
N TRP A 263 -33.10 38.09 18.82
CA TRP A 263 -33.66 37.12 17.87
C TRP A 263 -32.69 36.84 16.71
N GLY A 264 -32.71 35.60 16.24
CA GLY A 264 -31.81 35.11 15.21
C GLY A 264 -31.18 33.78 15.58
N ASP A 265 -30.23 33.36 14.74
CA ASP A 265 -29.47 32.12 14.92
C ASP A 265 -28.07 32.46 15.43
N HIS A 266 -27.72 31.87 16.57
CA HIS A 266 -26.44 32.05 17.22
C HIS A 266 -25.71 30.72 17.24
N VAL A 267 -24.62 30.62 16.49
CA VAL A 267 -23.82 29.40 16.39
C VAL A 267 -22.78 29.42 17.50
N VAL A 268 -22.86 28.48 18.42
CA VAL A 268 -21.88 28.30 19.49
C VAL A 268 -20.89 27.22 19.08
N GLN A 269 -19.60 27.52 19.21
CA GLN A 269 -18.51 26.64 18.76
C GLN A 269 -17.42 26.56 19.83
N TYR A 270 -17.04 25.34 20.16
CA TYR A 270 -15.91 25.02 21.02
C TYR A 270 -14.97 24.07 20.28
N VAL A 271 -13.68 24.39 20.26
CA VAL A 271 -12.66 23.55 19.64
C VAL A 271 -11.60 23.23 20.68
N ALA A 272 -11.41 21.94 20.97
CA ALA A 272 -10.30 21.45 21.77
C ALA A 272 -9.18 21.01 20.84
N THR A 273 -7.96 21.50 21.11
CA THR A 273 -6.75 21.22 20.31
C THR A 273 -5.64 20.68 21.19
N LYS A 274 -4.96 19.64 20.74
CA LYS A 274 -3.70 19.17 21.32
C LYS A 274 -2.55 20.07 20.88
N PRO A 275 -1.85 20.78 21.80
CA PRO A 275 -0.81 21.73 21.41
C PRO A 275 0.39 21.10 20.69
N PHE A 276 0.67 19.82 20.96
CA PHE A 276 1.90 19.15 20.50
C PHE A 276 1.81 18.57 19.09
N ASN A 277 0.62 18.16 18.64
CA ASN A 277 0.42 17.57 17.31
C ASN A 277 -0.72 18.23 16.51
N GLY A 278 -1.42 19.20 17.12
CA GLY A 278 -2.48 19.96 16.47
C GLY A 278 -3.77 19.20 16.22
N LEU A 279 -3.95 17.98 16.76
CA LEU A 279 -5.22 17.24 16.61
C LEU A 279 -6.36 17.96 17.33
N GLN A 280 -7.54 17.97 16.70
CA GLN A 280 -8.68 18.77 17.16
C GLN A 280 -9.97 17.97 17.28
N THR A 281 -10.87 18.46 18.12
CA THR A 281 -12.25 18.00 18.24
C THR A 281 -13.16 19.20 18.46
N GLU A 282 -14.31 19.19 17.79
CA GLU A 282 -15.24 20.33 17.75
C GLU A 282 -16.60 19.95 18.32
N CYS A 283 -17.15 20.83 19.17
CA CYS A 283 -18.56 20.86 19.57
C CYS A 283 -19.18 22.11 18.96
N LYS A 284 -20.23 21.91 18.15
CA LYS A 284 -20.92 22.98 17.45
C LYS A 284 -22.43 22.77 17.50
N PHE A 285 -23.15 23.74 18.01
CA PHE A 285 -24.61 23.73 18.11
C PHE A 285 -25.19 25.13 17.89
N THR A 286 -26.49 25.19 17.61
CA THR A 286 -27.18 26.42 17.24
C THR A 286 -28.25 26.76 18.27
N VAL A 287 -28.23 27.99 18.76
CA VAL A 287 -29.31 28.56 19.56
C VAL A 287 -30.17 29.44 18.66
N LYS A 288 -31.42 29.03 18.46
CA LYS A 288 -32.40 29.73 17.65
C LYS A 288 -33.36 30.47 18.57
N ILE A 289 -33.27 31.80 18.59
CA ILE A 289 -34.16 32.65 19.38
C ILE A 289 -35.20 33.23 18.42
N ARG A 290 -36.48 33.04 18.73
CA ARG A 290 -37.62 33.47 17.91
C ARG A 290 -38.63 34.28 18.73
N PRO A 291 -39.39 35.19 18.09
CA PRO A 291 -40.50 35.84 18.75
C PRO A 291 -41.56 34.80 19.15
N HIS A 292 -42.26 35.06 20.25
CA HIS A 292 -43.26 34.14 20.77
C HIS A 292 -44.37 33.86 19.74
N PRO A 293 -44.77 32.59 19.53
CA PRO A 293 -45.78 32.27 18.53
C PRO A 293 -47.13 32.86 18.94
N CYS A 294 -47.84 33.41 17.96
CA CYS A 294 -49.22 33.81 18.18
C CYS A 294 -50.14 32.60 18.23
N PRO A 295 -51.32 32.73 18.86
CA PRO A 295 -52.36 31.72 18.78
C PRO A 295 -52.70 31.41 17.32
N GLU A 296 -53.07 30.16 17.05
CA GLU A 296 -53.50 29.78 15.71
C GLU A 296 -54.76 30.57 15.30
N LEU A 297 -54.73 31.17 14.11
CA LEU A 297 -55.90 31.87 13.55
C LEU A 297 -56.94 30.87 13.04
N ASN A 298 -58.22 31.13 13.28
CA ASN A 298 -59.29 30.36 12.66
C ASN A 298 -59.24 30.47 11.13
N ILE A 299 -59.61 29.39 10.42
CA ILE A 299 -59.89 29.46 8.98
C ILE A 299 -61.27 30.14 8.81
N PRO A 300 -61.38 31.19 7.98
CA PRO A 300 -62.64 31.91 7.80
C PRO A 300 -63.66 31.06 7.05
N ILE A 301 -64.93 31.10 7.46
CA ILE A 301 -66.02 30.42 6.75
C ILE A 301 -66.13 30.99 5.34
N ASN A 302 -66.28 30.11 4.34
CA ASN A 302 -66.31 30.45 2.91
C ASN A 302 -65.07 31.23 2.43
N GLY A 303 -63.93 30.96 3.06
CA GLY A 303 -62.66 31.59 2.74
C GLY A 303 -61.48 30.70 3.06
N ALA A 304 -60.29 31.24 2.82
CA ALA A 304 -59.01 30.61 3.12
C ALA A 304 -58.07 31.62 3.78
N ARG A 305 -57.08 31.12 4.51
CA ARG A 305 -55.97 31.95 5.02
C ARG A 305 -54.67 31.52 4.35
N VAL A 306 -53.82 32.50 4.07
CA VAL A 306 -52.49 32.28 3.48
C VAL A 306 -51.49 32.97 4.38
N CYS A 307 -50.60 32.21 4.99
CA CYS A 307 -49.57 32.72 5.87
C CYS A 307 -48.21 32.49 5.23
N ASN A 308 -47.26 33.38 5.48
CA ASN A 308 -45.87 32.99 5.31
C ASN A 308 -45.52 31.91 6.36
N GLU A 309 -44.60 31.02 6.01
CA GLU A 309 -44.01 30.14 7.01
C GLU A 309 -43.25 30.95 8.08
N TRP A 310 -42.99 30.32 9.23
CA TRP A 310 -42.21 30.88 10.35
C TRP A 310 -40.72 31.02 10.03
N LYS A 311 -40.39 31.73 8.94
CA LYS A 311 -39.02 31.81 8.42
C LYS A 311 -38.55 33.20 8.07
N ILE A 312 -39.00 34.22 8.81
CA ILE A 312 -38.33 35.51 8.80
C ILE A 312 -38.44 36.17 10.18
N GLU A 313 -37.29 36.62 10.66
CA GLU A 313 -36.84 36.89 12.03
C GLU A 313 -37.66 37.86 12.91
N TYR A 314 -38.85 38.33 12.51
CA TYR A 314 -39.58 39.35 13.27
C TYR A 314 -41.12 39.24 13.29
N ALA A 315 -41.78 38.58 12.32
CA ALA A 315 -43.23 38.44 12.31
C ALA A 315 -43.79 37.37 11.34
N GLN A 316 -44.90 36.72 11.71
CA GLN A 316 -45.74 35.95 10.79
C GLN A 316 -46.83 36.87 10.21
N VAL A 317 -47.06 36.80 8.90
CA VAL A 317 -48.03 37.62 8.17
C VAL A 317 -49.01 36.71 7.43
N CYS A 318 -50.28 36.78 7.82
CA CYS A 318 -51.38 36.04 7.22
C CYS A 318 -52.30 36.98 6.44
N LEU A 319 -52.81 36.52 5.29
CA LEU A 319 -53.86 37.19 4.54
C LEU A 319 -55.11 36.31 4.44
N VAL A 320 -56.27 36.96 4.48
CA VAL A 320 -57.58 36.31 4.29
C VAL A 320 -58.05 36.44 2.86
N TYR A 321 -58.60 35.35 2.32
CA TYR A 321 -59.26 35.27 1.02
C TYR A 321 -60.67 34.73 1.17
N CYS A 322 -61.60 35.22 0.35
CA CYS A 322 -62.94 34.65 0.24
C CYS A 322 -63.05 33.81 -1.03
N TYR A 323 -63.83 32.73 -0.93
CA TYR A 323 -64.22 31.95 -2.09
C TYR A 323 -65.17 32.75 -2.98
N LYS A 324 -65.35 32.26 -4.21
CA LYS A 324 -66.20 32.89 -5.22
C LYS A 324 -67.59 33.19 -4.65
N GLU A 325 -68.17 34.36 -4.99
CA GLU A 325 -69.48 34.85 -4.53
C GLU A 325 -69.56 35.29 -3.06
N PHE A 326 -68.47 35.17 -2.29
CA PHE A 326 -68.37 35.71 -0.94
C PHE A 326 -67.42 36.90 -0.88
N ILE A 327 -67.75 37.89 -0.04
CA ILE A 327 -66.95 39.08 0.21
C ILE A 327 -66.69 39.28 1.70
N LEU A 328 -65.58 39.95 2.01
CA LEU A 328 -65.31 40.48 3.36
C LEU A 328 -66.18 41.73 3.57
N GLN A 329 -67.17 41.65 4.46
CA GLN A 329 -67.94 42.81 4.91
C GLN A 329 -67.07 43.63 5.87
N LEU A 330 -66.39 44.65 5.35
CA LEU A 330 -65.43 45.45 6.12
C LEU A 330 -66.11 46.74 6.60
N GLY A 331 -66.47 46.79 7.89
CA GLY A 331 -67.00 48.00 8.52
C GLY A 331 -65.93 49.11 8.57
N SER A 332 -66.13 50.17 7.77
CA SER A 332 -65.60 51.55 7.81
C SER A 332 -64.21 51.89 8.39
N TYR A 333 -63.25 50.98 8.46
CA TYR A 333 -61.84 51.34 8.53
C TYR A 333 -61.07 50.49 7.54
N LYS A 334 -60.29 51.15 6.67
CA LYS A 334 -59.34 50.60 5.68
C LYS A 334 -58.83 49.22 6.10
N ALA A 335 -59.59 48.20 5.73
CA ALA A 335 -59.35 46.84 6.17
C ALA A 335 -58.26 46.29 5.28
N GLN A 336 -57.08 46.50 5.79
CA GLN A 336 -55.89 45.90 5.33
C GLN A 336 -56.02 44.41 5.62
N GLN A 337 -56.20 43.59 4.57
CA GLN A 337 -56.47 42.14 4.59
C GLN A 337 -55.39 41.29 5.27
N TRP A 338 -54.44 41.93 5.96
CA TRP A 338 -53.26 41.35 6.55
C TRP A 338 -53.36 41.33 8.07
N TYR A 339 -53.01 40.19 8.63
CA TYR A 339 -52.84 39.94 10.05
C TYR A 339 -51.36 39.71 10.29
N ILE A 340 -50.79 40.47 11.22
CA ILE A 340 -49.35 40.41 11.53
C ILE A 340 -49.20 39.96 12.97
N CYS A 341 -48.55 38.83 13.15
CA CYS A 341 -48.07 38.33 14.42
C CYS A 341 -46.63 38.81 14.59
N GLY A 342 -46.43 39.88 15.34
CA GLY A 342 -45.10 40.39 15.66
C GLY A 342 -44.56 39.85 16.98
N ALA A 343 -43.46 40.47 17.43
CA ALA A 343 -42.80 40.27 18.72
C ALA A 343 -43.69 40.12 19.97
N SER A 344 -44.87 40.74 19.95
CA SER A 344 -45.82 40.74 21.06
C SER A 344 -46.47 39.37 21.29
N GLY A 345 -46.38 38.45 20.33
CA GLY A 345 -47.12 37.18 20.37
C GLY A 345 -48.62 37.36 20.20
N ASN A 346 -49.06 38.54 19.72
CA ASN A 346 -50.46 38.86 19.45
C ASN A 346 -50.64 39.31 18.01
N TRP A 347 -51.76 38.91 17.40
CA TRP A 347 -52.15 39.35 16.06
C TRP A 347 -52.58 40.81 16.03
N LEU A 348 -52.15 41.52 14.98
CA LEU A 348 -52.61 42.86 14.63
C LEU A 348 -53.24 42.83 13.22
N PRO A 349 -54.51 43.24 13.05
CA PRO A 349 -55.43 43.68 14.10
C PRO A 349 -55.80 42.54 15.07
N PRO A 350 -56.14 42.87 16.34
CA PRO A 350 -56.53 41.87 17.32
C PRO A 350 -57.91 41.28 16.97
N GLY A 351 -58.07 39.98 17.19
CA GLY A 351 -59.32 39.25 16.96
C GLY A 351 -59.20 38.12 15.95
N PRO A 352 -60.25 37.28 15.82
CA PRO A 352 -60.28 36.20 14.83
C PRO A 352 -60.32 36.74 13.40
N LEU A 353 -60.00 35.89 12.42
CA LEU A 353 -60.16 36.22 11.00
C LEU A 353 -61.65 36.40 10.68
N PRO A 354 -62.04 37.45 9.93
CA PRO A 354 -63.42 37.69 9.55
C PRO A 354 -63.93 36.61 8.58
N ASN A 355 -65.17 36.18 8.77
CA ASN A 355 -65.83 35.26 7.85
C ASN A 355 -66.20 35.96 6.54
N CYS A 356 -66.21 35.17 5.47
CA CYS A 356 -66.66 35.60 4.16
C CYS A 356 -68.17 35.41 4.04
N THR A 357 -68.87 36.48 3.65
CA THR A 357 -70.33 36.51 3.58
C THR A 357 -70.78 36.86 2.17
N MET A 358 -71.96 36.41 1.75
CA MET A 358 -72.47 36.84 0.45
C MET A 358 -72.68 38.37 0.45
N PRO A 359 -72.36 39.05 -0.66
CA PRO A 359 -72.63 40.46 -0.80
C PRO A 359 -74.12 40.74 -0.59
N ASN A 360 -74.46 41.64 0.33
CA ASN A 360 -75.78 42.25 0.37
C ASN A 360 -75.88 43.26 -0.80
N ILE A 361 -75.96 42.78 -2.04
CA ILE A 361 -76.09 43.64 -3.22
C ILE A 361 -77.53 43.54 -3.74
N LYS A 362 -78.28 44.64 -3.58
CA LYS A 362 -79.31 45.03 -4.56
C LYS A 362 -78.58 45.23 -5.88
N ILE A 363 -78.88 44.39 -6.86
CA ILE A 363 -78.25 44.31 -8.18
C ILE A 363 -78.16 45.72 -8.80
N ILE A 364 -76.96 46.27 -8.87
CA ILE A 364 -76.60 47.22 -9.92
C ILE A 364 -75.35 46.62 -10.57
N SER A 365 -75.54 46.11 -11.77
CA SER A 365 -74.49 45.60 -12.61
C SER A 365 -73.56 46.75 -13.00
N GLU A 366 -72.30 46.71 -12.61
CA GLU A 366 -71.25 47.14 -13.53
C GLU A 366 -69.87 46.60 -13.17
N LYS A 367 -69.12 46.42 -14.25
CA LYS A 367 -67.84 45.75 -14.41
C LYS A 367 -66.74 46.50 -13.69
N ASP A 368 -65.89 45.75 -13.00
CA ASP A 368 -64.43 45.91 -12.88
C ASP A 368 -63.95 45.42 -11.51
N SER A 369 -63.84 44.11 -11.35
CA SER A 369 -62.94 43.53 -10.36
C SER A 369 -62.37 42.24 -10.95
N PRO A 370 -61.04 42.02 -10.94
CA PRO A 370 -60.48 40.82 -11.53
C PRO A 370 -60.96 39.61 -10.72
N ASP A 371 -61.86 38.85 -11.36
CA ASP A 371 -62.31 37.53 -10.97
C ASP A 371 -61.10 36.62 -10.76
N TYR A 372 -60.79 36.34 -9.49
CA TYR A 372 -59.97 35.19 -9.17
C TYR A 372 -60.91 34.04 -8.83
N GLN A 373 -61.00 33.06 -9.73
CA GLN A 373 -61.71 31.80 -9.47
C GLN A 373 -60.91 30.96 -8.47
N TYR A 374 -61.34 30.93 -7.21
CA TYR A 374 -60.71 30.15 -6.14
C TYR A 374 -61.50 28.87 -5.85
N ASN A 375 -61.41 27.88 -6.74
CA ASN A 375 -62.09 26.59 -6.59
C ASN A 375 -61.16 25.45 -6.13
N SER A 376 -59.89 25.73 -5.81
CA SER A 376 -58.91 24.70 -5.41
C SER A 376 -57.91 25.25 -4.40
N CYS A 377 -57.84 24.60 -3.25
CA CYS A 377 -57.00 24.94 -2.11
C CYS A 377 -55.52 24.56 -2.26
N HIS A 378 -55.07 24.20 -3.46
CA HIS A 378 -53.68 23.86 -3.77
C HIS A 378 -53.05 24.79 -4.81
N ASN A 379 -53.67 25.95 -5.06
CA ASN A 379 -53.32 26.72 -6.23
C ASN A 379 -52.06 27.58 -6.02
N ASP A 380 -50.98 27.21 -6.71
CA ASP A 380 -49.70 27.96 -6.77
C ASP A 380 -49.90 29.43 -7.23
N ALA A 381 -50.99 29.71 -7.95
CA ALA A 381 -51.39 31.08 -8.29
C ALA A 381 -51.71 31.94 -7.05
N ILE A 382 -52.19 31.33 -5.96
CA ILE A 382 -52.50 32.00 -4.70
C ILE A 382 -51.23 32.45 -4.01
N LYS A 383 -50.25 31.54 -3.90
CA LYS A 383 -48.92 31.83 -3.35
C LYS A 383 -48.25 32.95 -4.14
N LYS A 384 -48.25 32.86 -5.48
CA LYS A 384 -47.73 33.88 -6.39
C LYS A 384 -48.43 35.22 -6.23
N SER A 385 -49.76 35.23 -6.10
CA SER A 385 -50.55 36.45 -5.93
C SER A 385 -50.33 37.10 -4.56
N TYR A 386 -50.16 36.31 -3.49
CA TYR A 386 -49.76 36.80 -2.17
C TYR A 386 -48.41 37.50 -2.25
N ILE A 387 -47.40 36.85 -2.84
CA ILE A 387 -46.04 37.43 -2.99
C ILE A 387 -46.08 38.73 -3.79
N LYS A 388 -46.85 38.76 -4.90
CA LYS A 388 -47.02 39.97 -5.71
C LYS A 388 -47.61 41.13 -4.91
N ARG A 389 -48.67 40.86 -4.11
CA ARG A 389 -49.29 41.88 -3.24
C ARG A 389 -48.36 42.34 -2.12
N LEU A 390 -47.64 41.41 -1.49
CA LEU A 390 -46.67 41.73 -0.43
C LEU A 390 -45.57 42.67 -0.96
N LYS A 391 -45.03 42.35 -2.15
CA LYS A 391 -44.04 43.18 -2.85
C LYS A 391 -44.58 44.56 -3.27
N ALA A 392 -45.87 44.69 -3.55
CA ALA A 392 -46.48 45.97 -3.92
C ALA A 392 -46.91 46.82 -2.71
N SER A 393 -46.93 46.24 -1.50
CA SER A 393 -47.43 46.92 -0.30
C SER A 393 -46.44 47.95 0.26
N HIS A 394 -46.93 48.94 1.03
CA HIS A 394 -46.08 49.87 1.79
C HIS A 394 -45.23 49.17 2.87
N GLN A 395 -45.50 47.89 3.16
CA GLN A 395 -44.73 47.04 4.07
C GLN A 395 -43.60 46.27 3.36
N ASN A 396 -43.40 46.47 2.05
CA ASN A 396 -42.37 45.83 1.22
C ASN A 396 -40.91 46.13 1.62
N LYS A 397 -40.66 46.93 2.67
CA LYS A 397 -39.30 47.08 3.23
C LYS A 397 -38.68 45.71 3.57
N LEU A 398 -39.51 44.72 3.90
CA LEU A 398 -39.09 43.35 4.19
C LEU A 398 -38.56 42.61 2.95
N CYS A 399 -39.34 42.49 1.87
CA CYS A 399 -38.88 41.75 0.67
C CYS A 399 -37.74 42.47 -0.07
N THR A 400 -37.60 43.79 0.08
CA THR A 400 -36.45 44.53 -0.45
C THR A 400 -35.16 44.18 0.28
N LYS A 401 -35.23 43.97 1.61
CA LYS A 401 -34.09 43.60 2.45
C LYS A 401 -33.78 42.09 2.38
N HIS A 402 -34.81 41.26 2.14
CA HIS A 402 -34.71 39.81 2.10
C HIS A 402 -35.45 39.19 0.90
N PRO A 403 -34.87 39.24 -0.31
CA PRO A 403 -35.54 38.80 -1.55
C PRO A 403 -35.73 37.29 -1.63
N ASP A 404 -34.86 36.51 -0.99
CA ASP A 404 -34.93 35.03 -0.98
C ASP A 404 -36.12 34.50 -0.20
N GLU A 405 -36.61 35.27 0.75
CA GLU A 405 -37.70 34.89 1.63
C GLU A 405 -39.07 35.08 0.98
N CYS A 406 -39.18 36.00 0.01
CA CYS A 406 -40.40 36.26 -0.75
C CYS A 406 -40.48 35.39 -2.03
N LYS A 407 -40.28 34.08 -1.86
CA LYS A 407 -40.42 33.01 -2.88
C LYS A 407 -41.66 32.15 -2.59
N ALA A 408 -42.22 31.54 -3.64
CA ALA A 408 -43.46 30.74 -3.54
C ALA A 408 -43.34 29.54 -2.58
N ASP A 409 -42.14 28.98 -2.45
CA ASP A 409 -41.89 27.80 -1.63
C ASP A 409 -42.02 28.06 -0.12
N ASN A 410 -41.91 29.32 0.33
CA ASN A 410 -41.99 29.70 1.76
C ASN A 410 -43.40 30.15 2.18
N VAL A 411 -44.42 29.87 1.38
CA VAL A 411 -45.82 30.28 1.62
C VAL A 411 -46.69 29.04 1.74
N SER A 412 -47.46 28.93 2.82
CA SER A 412 -48.47 27.89 3.02
C SER A 412 -49.88 28.43 2.80
N VAL A 413 -50.77 27.59 2.29
CA VAL A 413 -52.18 27.91 2.04
C VAL A 413 -53.01 26.89 2.80
N ASP A 414 -53.84 27.36 3.74
CA ASP A 414 -54.72 26.50 4.53
C ASP A 414 -56.18 26.77 4.17
N CYS A 415 -56.86 25.68 3.81
CA CYS A 415 -58.29 25.52 3.72
C CYS A 415 -58.66 24.27 4.53
#